data_AF-A0A2V9JRT0-F1
#
_entry.id   AF-A0A2V9JRT0-F1
#
_cell.length_a   1.000
_cell.length_b   1.000
_cell.length_c   1.000
_cell.angle_alpha   90.00
_cell.angle_beta   90.00
_cell.angle_gamma   90.00
#
_symmetry.space_group_name_H-M   'P 1'
#
loop_
_entity.id
_entity.type
_entity.pdbx_description
1 polymer ?
#
loop_
_entity_poly.entity_id
_entity_poly.type
_entity_poly.pdbx_seq_one_letter_code
_entity_poly.pdbx_strand_id
1 'polypeptide(L)'
;PNPESRPSPDGARVYPDDDGAANWFSPSYSPQTRLFYQNVREKGALYYLTEAVYEPGKSFMGATRRPIPGEEPYGALRALDPLTGEVKWEFKVLSPPWAGLLATAGRLVFSGTMEGDFFAADAGTGEVLWRFQTGGMIYANPISYSGEGKQFVAIASGSALIAFALGE
;
A
#
# COMPACT_ATOMS: atom_id res chain seq x y z
N PRO A 1 -24.90 -2.18 -7.42
CA PRO A 1 -23.92 -1.18 -7.89
C PRO A 1 -24.47 0.24 -7.71
N ASN A 2 -23.66 1.19 -7.22
CA ASN A 2 -24.07 2.59 -7.11
C ASN A 2 -24.27 3.19 -8.52
N PRO A 3 -25.48 3.64 -8.90
CA PRO A 3 -25.71 4.27 -10.20
C PRO A 3 -24.90 5.57 -10.41
N GLU A 4 -24.59 6.29 -9.33
CA GLU A 4 -23.87 7.57 -9.36
C GLU A 4 -22.37 7.40 -9.67
N SER A 5 -21.83 6.19 -9.51
CA SER A 5 -20.43 5.90 -9.81
C SER A 5 -20.22 5.44 -11.26
N ARG A 6 -21.26 5.50 -12.11
CA ARG A 6 -21.14 5.18 -13.54
C ARG A 6 -20.53 6.37 -14.28
N PRO A 7 -19.38 6.21 -14.96
CA PRO A 7 -18.78 7.29 -15.73
C PRO A 7 -19.75 7.86 -16.77
N SER A 8 -19.82 9.18 -16.84
CA SER A 8 -20.57 9.94 -17.83
C SER A 8 -19.66 11.02 -18.45
N PRO A 9 -20.08 11.66 -19.55
CA PRO A 9 -19.37 12.84 -20.06
C PRO A 9 -19.27 13.99 -19.04
N ASP A 10 -20.18 14.06 -18.07
CA ASP A 10 -20.21 15.08 -17.01
C ASP A 10 -19.30 14.72 -15.80
N GLY A 11 -18.76 13.50 -15.78
CA GLY A 11 -17.91 12.99 -14.72
C GLY A 11 -18.69 12.24 -13.64
N ALA A 12 -18.08 11.18 -13.12
CA ALA A 12 -18.59 10.42 -11.99
C ALA A 12 -17.53 10.28 -10.89
N ARG A 13 -17.91 10.54 -9.64
CA ARG A 13 -17.04 10.38 -8.49
C ARG A 13 -17.05 8.92 -8.04
N VAL A 14 -15.88 8.31 -7.96
CA VAL A 14 -15.74 6.86 -7.67
C VAL A 14 -14.71 6.65 -6.56
N TYR A 15 -15.05 5.75 -5.62
CA TYR A 15 -14.16 5.24 -4.59
C TYR A 15 -14.22 3.71 -4.49
N PRO A 16 -13.07 3.05 -4.28
CA PRO A 16 -11.73 3.60 -4.54
C PRO A 16 -11.60 3.98 -6.03
N ASP A 17 -10.56 4.73 -6.39
CA ASP A 17 -10.22 4.89 -7.80
C ASP A 17 -9.74 3.56 -8.43
N ASP A 18 -9.31 3.60 -9.68
CA ASP A 18 -8.87 2.46 -10.48
C ASP A 18 -7.52 1.89 -10.04
N ASP A 19 -6.76 2.60 -9.18
CA ASP A 19 -5.64 1.99 -8.47
C ASP A 19 -6.13 0.99 -7.41
N GLY A 20 -7.40 1.10 -6.98
CA GLY A 20 -8.03 0.27 -5.96
C GLY A 20 -7.60 0.63 -4.54
N ALA A 21 -8.39 0.18 -3.55
CA ALA A 21 -8.02 0.33 -2.14
C ALA A 21 -6.80 -0.53 -1.77
N ALA A 22 -6.57 -1.62 -2.51
CA ALA A 22 -5.37 -2.45 -2.51
C ALA A 22 -5.11 -2.93 -3.95
N ASN A 23 -3.86 -3.29 -4.26
CA ASN A 23 -3.45 -3.70 -5.61
C ASN A 23 -2.41 -4.83 -5.55
N TRP A 24 -1.31 -4.77 -6.32
CA TRP A 24 -0.30 -5.83 -6.43
C TRP A 24 0.52 -6.06 -5.16
N PHE A 25 0.64 -5.05 -4.30
CA PHE A 25 1.57 -5.09 -3.17
C PHE A 25 1.08 -6.07 -2.10
N SER A 26 1.98 -6.95 -1.67
CA SER A 26 1.58 -8.12 -0.90
C SER A 26 1.16 -7.75 0.52
N PRO A 27 0.00 -8.25 0.99
CA PRO A 27 -0.35 -8.20 2.39
C PRO A 27 0.53 -9.17 3.20
N SER A 28 0.38 -9.13 4.53
CA SER A 28 1.02 -10.10 5.41
C SER A 28 0.06 -10.58 6.49
N TYR A 29 0.37 -11.72 7.11
CA TYR A 29 -0.43 -12.30 8.19
C TYR A 29 0.49 -12.76 9.31
N SER A 30 0.09 -12.55 10.57
CA SER A 30 0.80 -13.11 11.72
C SER A 30 -0.05 -14.14 12.44
N PRO A 31 0.40 -15.40 12.54
CA PRO A 31 -0.26 -16.41 13.37
C PRO A 31 -0.28 -16.07 14.86
N GLN A 32 0.65 -15.25 15.35
CA GLN A 32 0.75 -14.88 16.77
C GLN A 32 -0.36 -13.91 17.20
N THR A 33 -0.68 -12.93 16.36
CA THR A 33 -1.77 -11.97 16.62
C THR A 33 -3.09 -12.42 15.98
N ARG A 34 -3.01 -13.33 15.00
CA ARG A 34 -4.10 -13.72 14.10
C ARG A 34 -4.69 -12.56 13.30
N LEU A 35 -3.86 -11.55 13.00
CA LEU A 35 -4.26 -10.39 12.23
C LEU A 35 -3.70 -10.45 10.81
N PHE A 36 -4.50 -9.96 9.86
CA PHE A 36 -4.12 -9.73 8.48
C PHE A 36 -3.77 -8.24 8.29
N TYR A 37 -2.58 -7.97 7.78
CA TYR A 37 -2.06 -6.62 7.57
C TYR A 37 -2.14 -6.25 6.10
N GLN A 38 -2.70 -5.08 5.82
CA GLN A 38 -2.91 -4.58 4.46
C GLN A 38 -2.57 -3.10 4.42
N ASN A 39 -1.70 -2.73 3.49
CA ASN A 39 -1.57 -1.34 3.08
C ASN A 39 -2.82 -0.96 2.29
N VAL A 40 -3.37 0.21 2.55
CA VAL A 40 -4.58 0.67 1.88
C VAL A 40 -4.37 2.05 1.29
N ARG A 41 -5.04 2.28 0.17
CA ARG A 41 -5.01 3.53 -0.58
C ARG A 41 -6.38 4.18 -0.44
N GLU A 42 -6.44 5.28 0.29
CA GLU A 42 -7.65 6.07 0.51
C GLU A 42 -7.67 7.21 -0.51
N LYS A 43 -8.16 6.88 -1.70
CA LYS A 43 -8.17 7.75 -2.87
C LYS A 43 -9.37 7.46 -3.75
N GLY A 44 -10.02 8.53 -4.20
CA GLY A 44 -11.04 8.49 -5.25
C GLY A 44 -10.60 9.28 -6.47
N ALA A 45 -11.39 9.18 -7.52
CA ALA A 45 -11.19 9.95 -8.74
C ALA A 45 -12.52 10.33 -9.40
N LEU A 46 -12.46 11.35 -10.26
CA LEU A 46 -13.51 11.67 -11.22
C LEU A 46 -13.23 10.94 -12.53
N TYR A 47 -14.20 10.16 -13.01
CA TYR A 47 -14.13 9.46 -14.28
C TYR A 47 -15.05 10.09 -15.31
N TYR A 48 -14.48 10.49 -16.44
CA TYR A 48 -15.20 11.05 -17.58
C TYR A 48 -15.21 10.04 -18.71
N LEU A 49 -16.40 9.69 -19.21
CA LEU A 49 -16.54 8.79 -20.35
C LEU A 49 -16.01 9.47 -21.62
N THR A 50 -15.20 8.75 -22.40
CA THR A 50 -14.65 9.21 -23.67
C THR A 50 -14.84 8.16 -24.74
N GLU A 51 -15.06 8.57 -25.99
CA GLU A 51 -15.03 7.63 -27.10
C GLU A 51 -13.61 7.12 -27.31
N ALA A 52 -13.48 5.79 -27.42
CA ALA A 52 -12.23 5.13 -27.77
C ALA A 52 -12.43 4.33 -29.05
N VAL A 53 -11.51 4.48 -29.99
CA VAL A 53 -11.46 3.67 -31.22
C VAL A 53 -10.36 2.64 -31.04
N TYR A 54 -10.70 1.37 -31.27
CA TYR A 54 -9.72 0.29 -31.18
C TYR A 54 -8.77 0.36 -32.37
N GLU A 55 -7.48 0.45 -32.07
CA GLU A 55 -6.40 0.35 -33.04
C GLU A 55 -5.31 -0.58 -32.47
N PRO A 56 -4.90 -1.64 -33.19
CA PRO A 56 -3.90 -2.58 -32.69
C PRO A 56 -2.62 -1.88 -32.23
N GLY A 57 -2.16 -2.22 -31.02
CA GLY A 57 -0.96 -1.65 -30.40
C GLY A 57 -1.14 -0.28 -29.74
N LYS A 58 -2.32 0.35 -29.84
CA LYS A 58 -2.63 1.59 -29.11
C LYS A 58 -3.41 1.29 -27.83
N SER A 59 -3.35 2.24 -26.89
CA SER A 59 -4.18 2.21 -25.69
C SER A 59 -5.66 2.32 -26.06
N PHE A 60 -6.50 1.48 -25.46
CA PHE A 60 -7.94 1.44 -25.70
C PHE A 60 -8.69 1.70 -24.38
N MET A 61 -8.68 2.96 -23.94
CA MET A 61 -9.29 3.41 -22.69
C MET A 61 -10.54 4.25 -23.00
N GLY A 62 -11.72 3.77 -22.62
CA GLY A 62 -13.00 4.46 -22.82
C GLY A 62 -13.34 5.52 -21.76
N ALA A 63 -12.40 5.87 -20.89
CA ALA A 63 -12.59 6.88 -19.87
C ALA A 63 -11.26 7.55 -19.51
N THR A 64 -11.35 8.78 -19.01
CA THR A 64 -10.23 9.50 -18.41
C THR A 64 -10.46 9.70 -16.92
N ARG A 65 -9.38 9.67 -16.13
CA ARG A 65 -9.41 9.93 -14.69
C ARG A 65 -8.85 11.30 -14.35
N ARG A 66 -9.44 11.96 -13.36
CA ARG A 66 -8.91 13.20 -12.77
C ARG A 66 -8.96 13.12 -11.24
N PRO A 67 -8.01 13.77 -10.53
CA PRO A 67 -8.12 13.95 -9.08
C PRO A 67 -9.42 14.68 -8.72
N ILE A 68 -9.96 14.40 -7.54
CA ILE A 68 -11.10 15.13 -6.99
C ILE A 68 -10.57 16.45 -6.42
N PRO A 69 -11.03 17.63 -6.89
CA PRO A 69 -10.55 18.91 -6.38
C PRO A 69 -10.79 19.06 -4.88
N GLY A 70 -9.78 19.53 -4.14
CA GLY A 70 -9.87 19.77 -2.70
C GLY A 70 -9.73 18.54 -1.81
N GLU A 71 -9.46 17.36 -2.38
CA GLU A 71 -9.18 16.15 -1.61
C GLU A 71 -7.70 15.79 -1.61
N GLU A 72 -7.20 15.52 -0.42
CA GLU A 72 -5.84 15.03 -0.19
C GLU A 72 -5.89 13.52 0.05
N PRO A 73 -5.50 12.69 -0.94
CA PRO A 73 -5.48 11.24 -0.77
C PRO A 73 -4.39 10.86 0.22
N TYR A 74 -4.64 9.78 0.96
CA TYR A 74 -3.68 9.25 1.91
C TYR A 74 -3.62 7.73 1.82
N GLY A 75 -2.70 7.14 2.57
CA GLY A 75 -2.70 5.70 2.75
C GLY A 75 -2.64 5.32 4.21
N ALA A 76 -2.82 4.04 4.49
CA ALA A 76 -2.63 3.53 5.82
C ALA A 76 -2.14 2.09 5.78
N LEU A 77 -1.47 1.67 6.85
CA LEU A 77 -1.33 0.27 7.21
C LEU A 77 -2.48 -0.09 8.16
N ARG A 78 -3.31 -1.06 7.77
CA ARG A 78 -4.40 -1.58 8.60
C ARG A 78 -4.10 -2.99 9.06
N ALA A 79 -4.44 -3.29 10.30
CA ALA A 79 -4.65 -4.67 10.75
C ALA A 79 -6.14 -4.99 10.80
N LEU A 80 -6.48 -6.12 10.21
CA LEU A 80 -7.84 -6.63 10.11
C LEU A 80 -7.93 -7.96 10.85
N ASP A 81 -9.07 -8.20 11.49
CA ASP A 81 -9.49 -9.57 11.79
C ASP A 81 -9.87 -10.25 10.46
N PRO A 82 -9.17 -11.32 10.04
CA PRO A 82 -9.40 -11.94 8.75
C PRO A 82 -10.76 -12.67 8.65
N LEU A 83 -11.42 -12.96 9.77
CA LEU A 83 -12.70 -13.65 9.78
C LEU A 83 -13.88 -12.68 9.73
N THR A 84 -13.73 -11.48 10.30
CA THR A 84 -14.82 -10.50 10.39
C THR A 84 -14.61 -9.28 9.47
N GLY A 85 -13.38 -9.02 9.03
CA GLY A 85 -13.01 -7.81 8.32
C GLY A 85 -12.90 -6.56 9.20
N GLU A 86 -13.01 -6.71 10.52
CA GLU A 86 -12.93 -5.60 11.47
C GLU A 86 -11.53 -5.00 11.52
N VAL A 87 -11.42 -3.67 11.40
CA VAL A 87 -10.16 -2.94 11.60
C VAL A 87 -9.82 -2.93 13.09
N LYS A 88 -8.71 -3.58 13.46
CA LYS A 88 -8.21 -3.62 14.84
C LYS A 88 -7.33 -2.43 15.19
N TRP A 89 -6.54 -1.98 14.23
CA TRP A 89 -5.77 -0.75 14.32
C TRP A 89 -5.42 -0.22 12.93
N GLU A 90 -5.10 1.07 12.86
CA GLU A 90 -4.70 1.76 11.64
C GLU A 90 -3.51 2.70 11.95
N PHE A 91 -2.50 2.67 11.09
CA PHE A 91 -1.41 3.63 11.05
C PHE A 91 -1.44 4.39 9.73
N LYS A 92 -1.73 5.70 9.77
CA LYS A 92 -1.83 6.55 8.58
C LYS A 92 -0.44 6.93 8.07
N VAL A 93 -0.23 6.77 6.76
CA VAL A 93 0.95 7.27 6.02
C VAL A 93 0.57 8.45 5.13
N LEU A 94 1.57 9.23 4.72
CA LEU A 94 1.35 10.48 4.00
C LEU A 94 0.67 10.25 2.65
N SER A 95 1.32 9.53 1.73
CA SER A 95 0.73 9.20 0.44
C SER A 95 0.16 7.78 0.40
N PRO A 96 -0.76 7.49 -0.54
CA PRO A 96 -1.16 6.12 -0.85
C PRO A 96 0.07 5.21 -1.14
N PRO A 97 0.29 4.12 -0.37
CA PRO A 97 1.47 3.27 -0.47
C PRO A 97 1.39 2.27 -1.62
N TRP A 98 2.55 1.91 -2.16
CA TRP A 98 2.71 0.81 -3.13
C TRP A 98 3.65 -0.30 -2.63
N ALA A 99 4.19 -0.16 -1.42
CA ALA A 99 5.05 -1.17 -0.82
C ALA A 99 4.22 -2.31 -0.22
N GLY A 100 4.78 -3.51 -0.25
CA GLY A 100 4.19 -4.65 0.46
C GLY A 100 4.51 -4.66 1.95
N LEU A 101 4.12 -5.75 2.58
CA LEU A 101 4.23 -5.96 4.01
C LEU A 101 4.97 -7.25 4.34
N LEU A 102 5.73 -7.22 5.43
CA LEU A 102 6.38 -8.39 6.00
C LEU A 102 6.14 -8.44 7.52
N ALA A 103 5.29 -9.37 7.96
CA ALA A 103 5.16 -9.72 9.37
C ALA A 103 6.24 -10.74 9.76
N THR A 104 6.80 -10.60 10.96
CA THR A 104 7.82 -11.51 11.51
C THR A 104 7.38 -12.12 12.84
N ALA A 105 8.05 -13.20 13.26
CA ALA A 105 7.82 -13.83 14.57
C ALA A 105 8.29 -12.95 15.76
N GLY A 106 9.04 -11.88 15.49
CA GLY A 106 9.43 -10.87 16.47
C GLY A 106 8.34 -9.84 16.76
N ARG A 107 7.10 -10.09 16.33
CA ARG A 107 5.95 -9.17 16.44
C ARG A 107 6.15 -7.82 15.73
N LEU A 108 6.88 -7.82 14.62
CA LEU A 108 7.06 -6.63 13.79
C LEU A 108 6.35 -6.79 12.45
N VAL A 109 5.85 -5.69 11.92
CA VAL A 109 5.38 -5.56 10.53
C VAL A 109 6.22 -4.49 9.84
N PHE A 110 6.96 -4.89 8.80
CA PHE A 110 7.77 -3.99 7.99
C PHE A 110 7.02 -3.53 6.76
N SER A 111 7.22 -2.26 6.38
CA SER A 111 6.76 -1.70 5.11
C SER A 111 7.55 -0.47 4.70
N GLY A 112 7.23 0.06 3.53
CA GLY A 112 7.82 1.29 2.99
C GLY A 112 6.76 2.29 2.53
N THR A 113 7.17 3.55 2.39
CA THR A 113 6.32 4.60 1.79
C THR A 113 6.91 5.12 0.48
N MET A 114 6.11 5.89 -0.26
CA MET A 114 6.58 6.55 -1.48
C MET A 114 7.58 7.67 -1.17
N GLU A 115 7.56 8.21 0.04
CA GLU A 115 8.52 9.20 0.53
C GLU A 115 9.86 8.56 0.92
N GLY A 116 10.00 7.24 0.85
CA GLY A 116 11.23 6.52 1.20
C GLY A 116 11.37 6.19 2.69
N ASP A 117 10.32 6.33 3.48
CA ASP A 117 10.34 5.83 4.85
C ASP A 117 10.21 4.31 4.83
N PHE A 118 11.27 3.59 5.18
CA PHE A 118 11.21 2.18 5.53
C PHE A 118 11.00 2.07 7.05
N PHE A 119 9.97 1.36 7.49
CA PHE A 119 9.58 1.34 8.90
C PHE A 119 9.22 -0.05 9.40
N ALA A 120 9.27 -0.21 10.71
CA ALA A 120 8.79 -1.38 11.45
C ALA A 120 7.77 -0.93 12.50
N ALA A 121 6.59 -1.53 12.47
CA ALA A 121 5.53 -1.29 13.44
C ALA A 121 5.31 -2.52 14.33
N ASP A 122 4.86 -2.31 15.58
CA ASP A 122 4.36 -3.40 16.42
C ASP A 122 3.13 -4.05 15.77
N ALA A 123 3.17 -5.38 15.67
CA ALA A 123 2.13 -6.16 15.00
C ALA A 123 0.77 -6.12 15.72
N GLY A 124 0.75 -5.87 17.03
CA GLY A 124 -0.46 -5.82 17.84
C GLY A 124 -1.10 -4.44 17.93
N THR A 125 -0.31 -3.37 17.86
CA THR A 125 -0.80 -2.00 18.09
C THR A 125 -0.70 -1.08 16.86
N GLY A 126 0.16 -1.40 15.89
CA GLY A 126 0.48 -0.53 14.76
C GLY A 126 1.42 0.63 15.10
N GLU A 127 1.95 0.69 16.33
CA GLU A 127 2.91 1.71 16.74
C GLU A 127 4.22 1.56 15.97
N VAL A 128 4.71 2.63 15.34
CA VAL A 128 6.00 2.61 14.63
C VAL A 128 7.13 2.64 15.64
N LEU A 129 7.85 1.52 15.75
CA LEU A 129 8.96 1.33 16.67
C LEU A 129 10.30 1.77 16.07
N TRP A 130 10.40 1.74 14.75
CA TRP A 130 11.61 2.11 14.03
C TRP A 130 11.29 2.63 12.63
N ARG A 131 12.09 3.58 12.15
CA ARG A 131 11.98 4.17 10.83
C ARG A 131 13.34 4.61 10.32
N PHE A 132 13.56 4.45 9.03
CA PHE A 132 14.74 4.94 8.32
C PHE A 132 14.35 5.51 6.95
N GLN A 133 14.86 6.68 6.63
CA GLN A 133 14.64 7.35 5.36
C GLN A 133 15.69 6.86 4.34
N THR A 134 15.25 6.11 3.34
CA THR A 134 16.11 5.48 2.33
C THR A 134 16.55 6.43 1.22
N GLY A 135 15.92 7.60 1.10
CA GLY A 135 16.18 8.59 0.06
C GLY A 135 15.56 8.26 -1.30
N GLY A 136 14.75 7.20 -1.40
CA GLY A 136 14.11 6.77 -2.65
C GLY A 136 12.75 6.13 -2.42
N MET A 137 11.88 6.19 -3.43
CA MET A 137 10.53 5.63 -3.33
C MET A 137 10.57 4.10 -3.12
N ILE A 138 9.71 3.58 -2.24
CA ILE A 138 9.60 2.14 -2.00
C ILE A 138 8.31 1.61 -2.63
N TYR A 139 8.47 0.79 -3.68
CA TYR A 139 7.39 0.04 -4.35
C TYR A 139 7.49 -1.48 -4.14
N ALA A 140 8.57 -1.92 -3.49
CA ALA A 140 8.88 -3.33 -3.32
C ALA A 140 8.24 -3.92 -2.06
N ASN A 141 8.24 -5.24 -2.01
CA ASN A 141 7.88 -5.98 -0.80
C ASN A 141 9.15 -6.23 0.02
N PRO A 142 9.17 -5.94 1.33
CA PRO A 142 10.30 -6.29 2.18
C PRO A 142 10.49 -7.80 2.27
N ILE A 143 11.72 -8.25 2.40
CA ILE A 143 12.06 -9.66 2.67
C ILE A 143 12.92 -9.77 3.91
N SER A 144 12.88 -10.92 4.58
CA SER A 144 13.84 -11.26 5.62
C SER A 144 14.58 -12.54 5.29
N TYR A 145 15.86 -12.60 5.67
CA TYR A 145 16.73 -13.74 5.47
C TYR A 145 17.77 -13.83 6.60
N SER A 146 18.40 -14.99 6.74
CA SER A 146 19.54 -15.19 7.64
C SER A 146 20.85 -15.16 6.85
N GLY A 147 21.88 -14.49 7.38
CA GLY A 147 23.24 -14.52 6.86
C GLY A 147 24.24 -14.39 8.01
N GLU A 148 25.31 -15.18 8.02
CA GLU A 148 26.37 -15.10 9.04
C GLU A 148 25.84 -15.15 10.49
N GLY A 149 24.80 -15.95 10.74
CA GLY A 149 24.18 -16.08 12.06
C GLY A 149 23.28 -14.90 12.48
N LYS A 150 23.08 -13.89 11.63
CA LYS A 150 22.21 -12.73 11.89
C LYS A 150 20.99 -12.74 10.98
N GLN A 151 19.89 -12.22 11.50
CA GLN A 151 18.70 -11.95 10.70
C GLN A 151 18.84 -10.58 10.02
N PHE A 152 18.50 -10.53 8.74
CA PHE A 152 18.44 -9.31 7.96
C PHE A 152 17.03 -9.06 7.45
N VAL A 153 16.71 -7.79 7.23
CA VAL A 153 15.55 -7.35 6.47
C VAL A 153 16.05 -6.48 5.32
N ALA A 154 15.63 -6.80 4.09
CA ALA A 154 16.03 -6.06 2.90
C ALA A 154 14.84 -5.47 2.15
N ILE A 155 15.08 -4.33 1.52
CA ILE A 155 14.10 -3.59 0.74
C ILE A 155 14.77 -2.90 -0.45
N ALA A 156 14.12 -2.95 -1.62
CA ALA A 156 14.49 -2.14 -2.76
C ALA A 156 13.84 -0.75 -2.66
N SER A 157 14.66 0.29 -2.81
CA SER A 157 14.28 1.71 -2.69
C SER A 157 14.90 2.49 -3.84
N GLY A 158 14.08 3.05 -4.72
CA GLY A 158 14.56 3.66 -5.96
C GLY A 158 15.44 2.67 -6.75
N SER A 159 16.72 3.02 -6.95
CA SER A 159 17.70 2.19 -7.64
C SER A 159 18.64 1.41 -6.69
N ALA A 160 18.36 1.39 -5.39
CA ALA A 160 19.21 0.74 -4.38
C ALA A 160 18.51 -0.46 -3.75
N LEU A 161 19.29 -1.46 -3.34
CA LEU A 161 18.88 -2.52 -2.42
C LEU A 161 19.57 -2.26 -1.07
N ILE A 162 18.78 -2.14 -0.01
CA ILE A 162 19.28 -1.84 1.34
C ILE A 162 18.96 -3.03 2.23
N ALA A 163 19.91 -3.46 3.06
CA ALA A 163 19.73 -4.52 4.04
C ALA A 163 20.08 -4.02 5.45
N PHE A 164 19.22 -4.35 6.42
CA PHE A 164 19.35 -3.98 7.83
C PHE A 164 19.56 -5.25 8.64
N ALA A 165 20.63 -5.33 9.43
CA ALA A 165 20.80 -6.38 10.42
C ALA A 165 19.94 -6.10 11.65
N LEU A 166 19.19 -7.10 12.12
CA LEU A 166 18.45 -7.00 13.37
C LEU A 166 19.41 -7.17 14.56
N GLY A 167 19.20 -6.37 15.61
CA GLY A 167 19.95 -6.47 16.86
C GLY A 167 19.64 -7.76 17.62
N GLU A 168 20.57 -8.14 18.51
CA GLU A 168 20.38 -9.24 19.47
C GLU A 168 19.41 -8.85 20.60
#